data_AF-A0A382P8Z9-F1
#
_entry.id   AF-A0A382P8Z9-F1
#
_cell.length_a   1.000
_cell.length_b   1.000
_cell.length_c   1.000
_cell.angle_alpha   90.00
_cell.angle_beta   90.00
_cell.angle_gamma   90.00
#
_symmetry.space_group_name_H-M   'P 1'
#
loop_
_entity.id
_entity.type
_entity.pdbx_description
1 polymer ?
#
loop_
_entity_poly.entity_id
_entity_poly.type
_entity_poly.pdbx_seq_one_letter_code
_entity_poly.pdbx_strand_id
1 'polypeptide(L)'
;MDRTALEDGARKILLTNLRQGVADWNGQEYSFVCPSLTGYPFQWFWDSCFHAIALLHLDQDQAKAELRTLMSGALPNGFMPHIIFWEMEKQPDFLSHNIVG
;
A
#
# COMPACT_ATOMS: atom_id res chain seq x y z
N MET A 1 -1.95 -13.39 -25.71
CA MET A 1 -2.82 -12.90 -24.62
C MET A 1 -3.22 -11.49 -24.99
N ASP A 2 -4.51 -11.16 -24.91
CA ASP A 2 -4.99 -9.81 -25.24
C ASP A 2 -4.52 -8.81 -24.16
N ARG A 3 -4.03 -7.64 -24.58
CA ARG A 3 -3.48 -6.62 -23.69
C ARG A 3 -4.56 -6.07 -22.76
N THR A 4 -5.76 -5.83 -23.28
CA THR A 4 -6.88 -5.32 -22.49
C THR A 4 -7.25 -6.32 -21.39
N ALA A 5 -7.33 -7.61 -21.71
CA ALA A 5 -7.57 -8.65 -20.70
C ALA A 5 -6.49 -8.70 -19.59
N LEU A 6 -5.22 -8.44 -19.93
CA LEU A 6 -4.14 -8.36 -18.94
C LEU A 6 -4.26 -7.12 -18.05
N GLU A 7 -4.55 -5.95 -18.64
CA GLU A 7 -4.75 -4.70 -17.91
C GLU A 7 -5.95 -4.79 -16.97
N ASP A 8 -7.05 -5.42 -17.39
CA ASP A 8 -8.22 -5.67 -16.56
C ASP A 8 -7.92 -6.62 -15.40
N GLY A 9 -7.14 -7.69 -15.65
CA GLY A 9 -6.68 -8.60 -14.61
C GLY A 9 -5.79 -7.90 -13.58
N ALA A 10 -4.84 -7.08 -14.03
CA ALA A 10 -3.96 -6.30 -13.17
C ALA A 10 -4.74 -5.26 -12.35
N ARG A 11 -5.65 -4.52 -12.99
CA ARG A 11 -6.53 -3.55 -12.32
C ARG A 11 -7.34 -4.24 -11.23
N LYS A 12 -7.94 -5.40 -11.53
CA LYS A 12 -8.73 -6.14 -10.54
C LYS A 12 -7.89 -6.50 -9.31
N ILE A 13 -6.66 -6.97 -9.48
CA ILE A 13 -5.77 -7.33 -8.36
C ILE A 13 -5.41 -6.08 -7.55
N LEU A 14 -4.88 -5.04 -8.20
CA LEU A 14 -4.42 -3.83 -7.51
C LEU A 14 -5.55 -3.11 -6.77
N LEU A 15 -6.72 -2.98 -7.39
CA LEU A 15 -7.86 -2.30 -6.76
C LEU A 15 -8.55 -3.16 -5.69
N THR A 16 -8.48 -4.48 -5.76
CA THR A 16 -8.95 -5.35 -4.67
C THR A 16 -8.05 -5.20 -3.43
N ASN A 17 -6.77 -4.94 -3.65
CA ASN A 17 -5.78 -4.73 -2.60
C ASN A 17 -5.69 -3.27 -2.12
N LEU A 18 -6.49 -2.37 -2.68
CA LEU A 18 -6.52 -0.96 -2.29
C LEU A 18 -7.07 -0.82 -0.85
N ARG A 19 -6.33 -0.10 -0.02
CA ARG A 19 -6.70 0.31 1.33
C ARG A 19 -6.81 1.82 1.38
N GLN A 20 -7.91 2.30 1.94
CA GLN A 20 -8.21 3.72 2.09
C GLN A 20 -8.84 3.98 3.45
N GLY A 21 -8.52 5.11 4.04
CA GLY A 21 -9.09 5.49 5.32
C GLY A 21 -8.36 6.67 5.94
N VAL A 22 -8.60 6.85 7.23
CA VAL A 22 -7.93 7.83 8.08
C VAL A 22 -7.22 7.06 9.18
N ALA A 23 -5.95 7.34 9.41
CA ALA A 23 -5.16 6.63 10.40
C ALA A 23 -5.48 7.13 11.81
N ASP A 24 -5.79 6.20 12.71
CA ASP A 24 -6.21 6.52 14.09
C ASP A 24 -5.13 7.24 14.90
N TRP A 25 -3.85 7.03 14.58
CA TRP A 25 -2.73 7.50 15.38
C TRP A 25 -2.27 8.94 15.05
N ASN A 26 -2.66 9.49 13.90
CA ASN A 26 -2.32 10.88 13.52
C ASN A 26 -3.41 11.62 12.72
N GLY A 27 -4.55 10.99 12.47
CA GLY A 27 -5.66 11.58 11.71
C GLY A 27 -5.38 11.75 10.22
N GLN A 28 -4.33 11.10 9.69
CA GLN A 28 -3.94 11.29 8.31
C GLN A 28 -4.75 10.39 7.36
N GLU A 29 -5.25 10.98 6.26
CA GLU A 29 -5.80 10.22 5.14
C GLU A 29 -4.71 9.40 4.44
N TYR A 30 -5.00 8.12 4.23
CA TYR A 30 -4.13 7.19 3.51
C TYR A 30 -4.87 6.53 2.35
N SER A 31 -4.13 6.24 1.29
CA SER A 31 -4.59 5.45 0.16
C SER A 31 -3.41 4.71 -0.44
N PHE A 32 -3.36 3.40 -0.23
CA PHE A 32 -2.26 2.56 -0.69
C PHE A 32 -2.73 1.16 -1.10
N VAL A 33 -1.97 0.49 -1.97
CA VAL A 33 -2.21 -0.90 -2.37
C VAL A 33 -1.30 -1.81 -1.55
N CYS A 34 -1.90 -2.73 -0.78
CA CYS A 34 -1.13 -3.72 -0.04
C CYS A 34 -0.70 -4.89 -0.96
N PRO A 35 0.46 -5.55 -0.72
CA PRO A 35 0.86 -6.68 -1.55
C PRO A 35 -0.07 -7.90 -1.41
N SER A 36 -0.65 -8.09 -0.22
CA SER A 36 -1.57 -9.19 0.05
C SER A 36 -2.53 -8.85 1.18
N LEU A 37 -3.82 -9.14 1.00
CA LEU A 37 -4.85 -8.88 2.01
C LEU A 37 -4.66 -9.65 3.32
N THR A 38 -3.90 -10.75 3.30
CA THR A 38 -3.70 -11.62 4.47
C THR A 38 -2.25 -11.65 4.93
N GLY A 39 -1.31 -11.93 4.02
CA GLY A 39 0.10 -12.09 4.37
C GLY A 39 0.84 -10.78 4.59
N TYR A 40 0.48 -9.73 3.84
CA TYR A 40 1.17 -8.45 3.84
C TYR A 40 0.17 -7.28 3.78
N PRO A 41 -0.67 -7.09 4.81
CA PRO A 41 -1.84 -6.21 4.72
C PRO A 41 -1.52 -4.72 4.92
N PHE A 42 -0.26 -4.32 4.78
CA PHE A 42 0.23 -2.95 5.06
C PHE A 42 0.87 -2.31 3.84
N GLN A 43 1.24 -1.04 3.99
CA GLN A 43 2.02 -0.35 2.97
C GLN A 43 3.49 -0.73 3.11
N TRP A 44 4.08 -1.27 2.05
CA TRP A 44 5.49 -1.64 1.97
C TRP A 44 6.22 -0.72 1.01
N PHE A 45 7.41 -0.26 1.39
CA PHE A 45 8.08 0.83 0.69
C PHE A 45 8.36 0.52 -0.79
N TRP A 46 9.01 -0.62 -1.09
CA TRP A 46 9.32 -0.96 -2.49
C TRP A 46 8.09 -1.41 -3.26
N ASP A 47 7.18 -2.16 -2.64
CA ASP A 47 5.93 -2.57 -3.25
C ASP A 47 5.11 -1.36 -3.70
N SER A 48 4.97 -0.34 -2.85
CA SER A 48 4.29 0.92 -3.21
C SER A 48 4.97 1.64 -4.38
N CYS A 49 6.30 1.64 -4.47
CA CYS A 49 7.00 2.20 -5.63
C CYS A 49 6.64 1.46 -6.93
N PHE A 50 6.60 0.12 -6.90
CA PHE A 50 6.22 -0.67 -8.07
C PHE A 50 4.72 -0.60 -8.38
N HIS A 51 3.87 -0.57 -7.37
CA HIS A 51 2.43 -0.35 -7.52
C HIS A 51 2.16 1.00 -8.18
N ALA A 52 2.85 2.07 -7.78
CA ALA A 52 2.72 3.38 -8.41
C ALA A 52 3.06 3.34 -9.91
N ILE A 53 4.13 2.64 -10.31
CA ILE A 53 4.50 2.46 -11.72
C ILE A 53 3.38 1.72 -12.48
N ALA A 54 2.83 0.65 -11.93
CA ALA A 54 1.72 -0.08 -12.56
C ALA A 54 0.45 0.78 -12.63
N LEU A 55 0.11 1.48 -11.55
CA LEU A 55 -1.05 2.35 -11.43
C LEU A 55 -0.96 3.54 -12.40
N LEU A 56 0.23 4.05 -12.75
CA LEU A 56 0.34 5.11 -13.77
C LEU A 56 -0.33 4.73 -15.11
N HIS A 57 -0.39 3.43 -15.43
CA HIS A 57 -1.04 2.93 -16.64
C HIS A 57 -2.53 2.62 -16.48
N LEU A 58 -3.03 2.52 -15.23
CA LEU A 58 -4.37 2.03 -14.93
C LEU A 58 -5.25 3.09 -14.25
N ASP A 59 -4.68 3.82 -13.29
CA ASP A 59 -5.30 4.87 -12.50
C ASP A 59 -4.20 5.83 -12.00
N GLN A 60 -4.00 6.92 -12.75
CA GLN A 60 -2.95 7.89 -12.45
C GLN A 60 -3.18 8.64 -11.13
N ASP A 61 -4.43 8.82 -10.72
CA ASP A 61 -4.72 9.54 -9.48
C ASP A 61 -4.47 8.64 -8.26
N GLN A 62 -4.78 7.35 -8.35
CA GLN A 62 -4.35 6.37 -7.36
C GLN A 62 -2.82 6.22 -7.31
N ALA A 63 -2.11 6.29 -8.44
CA ALA A 63 -0.65 6.28 -8.45
C ALA A 63 -0.04 7.45 -7.66
N LYS A 64 -0.63 8.65 -7.78
CA LYS A 64 -0.22 9.82 -6.98
C LYS A 64 -0.58 9.64 -5.51
N ALA A 65 -1.76 9.09 -5.22
CA ALA A 65 -2.21 8.87 -3.85
C ALA A 65 -1.28 7.88 -3.12
N GLU A 66 -0.91 6.77 -3.77
CA GLU A 66 0.05 5.76 -3.29
C GLU A 66 1.34 6.42 -2.80
N LEU A 67 1.96 7.25 -3.65
CA LEU A 67 3.21 7.93 -3.33
C LEU A 67 3.03 9.03 -2.28
N ARG A 68 1.92 9.78 -2.30
CA ARG A 68 1.65 10.78 -1.26
C ARG A 68 1.50 10.14 0.12
N THR A 69 0.76 9.04 0.19
CA THR A 69 0.64 8.25 1.41
C THR A 69 2.00 7.69 1.83
N LEU A 70 2.78 7.12 0.90
CA LEU A 70 4.12 6.62 1.24
C LEU A 70 5.02 7.72 1.82
N MET A 71 5.15 8.85 1.12
CA MET A 71 6.02 9.96 1.49
C MET A 71 5.61 10.65 2.79
N SER A 72 4.33 10.54 3.17
CA SER A 72 3.87 11.09 4.44
C SER A 72 4.31 10.31 5.68
N GLY A 73 4.72 9.06 5.50
CA GLY A 73 5.37 8.26 6.55
C GLY A 73 6.85 8.57 6.73
N ALA A 74 7.41 9.51 5.95
CA ALA A 74 8.80 9.92 6.08
C ALA A 74 9.08 10.57 7.43
N LEU A 75 10.19 10.18 8.07
CA LEU A 75 10.65 10.83 9.30
C LEU A 75 11.36 12.17 8.99
N PRO A 76 11.45 13.11 9.96
CA PRO A 76 12.09 14.41 9.75
C PRO A 76 13.56 14.35 9.29
N ASN A 77 14.24 13.23 9.53
CA ASN A 77 15.62 13.00 9.09
C ASN A 77 15.72 12.41 7.66
N GLY A 78 14.60 12.27 6.95
CA GLY A 78 14.53 11.70 5.61
C GLY A 78 14.48 10.16 5.57
N PHE A 79 14.44 9.50 6.73
CA PHE A 79 14.29 8.04 6.77
C PHE A 79 12.88 7.63 6.33
N MET A 80 12.82 6.66 5.42
CA MET A 80 11.59 6.03 4.96
C MET A 80 11.45 4.65 5.62
N PRO A 81 10.44 4.44 6.49
CA PRO A 81 10.15 3.12 7.03
C PRO A 81 9.87 2.11 5.92
N HIS A 82 10.32 0.87 6.10
CA HIS A 82 10.06 -0.20 5.13
C HIS A 82 8.59 -0.65 5.14
N ILE A 83 7.93 -0.55 6.30
CA ILE A 83 6.52 -0.87 6.52
C ILE A 83 5.87 0.32 7.21
N ILE A 84 4.69 0.73 6.76
CA ILE A 84 3.86 1.74 7.44
C ILE A 84 2.52 1.10 7.85
N PHE A 85 2.23 1.15 9.15
CA PHE A 85 1.01 0.59 9.75
C PHE A 85 -0.09 1.65 9.82
N TRP A 86 -0.75 1.88 8.69
CA TRP A 86 -1.92 2.79 8.64
C TRP A 86 -3.15 2.20 9.35
N GLU A 87 -3.31 0.87 9.27
CA GLU A 87 -4.38 0.08 9.87
C GLU A 87 -3.84 -0.67 11.10
N MET A 88 -3.63 0.05 12.20
CA MET A 88 -2.98 -0.45 13.41
C MET A 88 -3.67 -1.67 14.02
N GLU A 89 -4.98 -1.83 13.82
CA GLU A 89 -5.77 -2.95 14.30
C GLU A 89 -5.31 -4.30 13.72
N LYS A 90 -4.68 -4.32 12.55
CA LYS A 90 -4.16 -5.54 11.92
C LYS A 90 -2.74 -5.90 12.39
N GLN A 91 -2.06 -4.96 13.04
CA GLN A 91 -0.65 -5.13 13.41
C GLN A 91 -0.41 -6.30 14.38
N PRO A 92 -1.20 -6.49 15.46
CA PRO A 92 -0.96 -7.58 16.40
C PRO A 92 -0.98 -8.96 15.73
N ASP A 93 -2.00 -9.21 14.91
CA ASP A 93 -2.15 -10.46 14.17
C ASP A 93 -1.02 -10.66 13.15
N PHE A 94 -0.61 -9.62 12.45
CA PHE A 94 0.51 -9.73 11.53
C PHE A 94 1.82 -10.08 12.24
N LEU A 95 2.11 -9.41 13.35
CA LEU A 95 3.35 -9.64 14.10
C LEU A 95 3.40 -11.04 14.70
N SER A 96 2.28 -11.57 15.20
CA SER A 96 2.24 -12.92 15.79
C SER A 96 2.51 -14.05 14.80
N HIS A 97 2.24 -13.82 13.50
CA HIS A 97 2.42 -14.84 12.45
C HIS A 97 3.72 -14.66 11.65
N ASN A 98 4.27 -13.45 11.62
CA ASN A 98 5.40 -13.12 10.71
C ASN A 98 6.68 -12.74 11.45
N ILE A 99 6.64 -12.52 12.76
CA ILE A 99 7.83 -12.31 13.57
C ILE A 99 7.91 -13.41 14.62
N VAL A 100 8.82 -14.36 14.39
CA VAL A 100 9.18 -15.38 15.37
C VAL A 100 10.11 -14.72 16.38
N GLY A 101 9.62 -14.56 17.62
CA GLY A 101 10.44 -14.38 18.81
C GLY A 101 10.63 -15.71 19.50
#